data_AF-A0A4D6FXA5-F1
#
_entry.id   AF-A0A4D6FXA5-F1
#
_cell.length_a   1.000
_cell.length_b   1.000
_cell.length_c   1.000
_cell.angle_alpha   90.00
_cell.angle_beta   90.00
_cell.angle_gamma   90.00
#
_symmetry.space_group_name_H-M   'P 1'
#
loop_
_entity.id
_entity.type
_entity.pdbx_description
1 polymer ?
#
loop_
_entity_poly.entity_id
_entity_poly.type
_entity_poly.pdbx_seq_one_letter_code
_entity_poly.pdbx_strand_id
1 'polypeptide(L)'
;MIFSTLEHILTHISFSVVSIVITIHLITLLVDEIVGLYDSSEKGMIATFFCITGLLVTRWIYLGHFPLSDLYESLIFLSWSFSIIHIIPYFKKHKNHLSAITAPSAIFTQGFATSGLLTEMHQSEILVPALQSQWLMMHVSMMVLGYAALLCGSLLSVALLVITFRQDIRILCKNNHFLNKSFSFDEIQYMNKGNNVLQNTSFLSVRNYYRAQFIQQLDHWSYRVISLGFLFLTIGILSGAVWANEAWGSYWNWDPKETWAFITWTIFAIYLHTRTNKNLQVTNSAIVASMGFLIIWICYFGVNLLGIGLHSYGAFTLTSNL
;
A
#
# COMPACT_ATOMS: atom_id res chain seq x y z
N MET A 1 4.49 32.02 -15.34
CA MET A 1 5.05 32.48 -14.05
C MET A 1 4.10 32.18 -12.88
N ILE A 2 2.86 32.69 -12.85
CA ILE A 2 1.91 32.50 -11.74
C ILE A 2 1.59 31.04 -11.44
N PHE A 3 1.37 30.21 -12.46
CA PHE A 3 1.06 28.79 -12.28
C PHE A 3 2.23 27.98 -11.72
N SER A 4 3.45 28.22 -12.21
CA SER A 4 4.67 27.61 -11.67
C SER A 4 4.94 28.03 -10.22
N THR A 5 4.67 29.29 -9.86
CA THR A 5 4.78 29.73 -8.45
C THR A 5 3.71 29.11 -7.56
N LEU A 6 2.47 28.96 -8.06
CA LEU A 6 1.38 28.31 -7.33
C LEU A 6 1.69 26.83 -7.07
N GLU A 7 2.20 26.14 -8.09
CA GLU A 7 2.63 24.76 -7.99
C GLU A 7 3.78 24.57 -6.99
N HIS A 8 4.78 25.44 -7.04
CA HIS A 8 5.85 25.45 -6.07
C HIS A 8 5.31 25.69 -4.64
N ILE A 9 4.36 26.62 -4.46
CA ILE A 9 3.74 26.85 -3.15
C ILE A 9 2.95 25.60 -2.69
N LEU A 10 2.16 24.98 -3.56
CA LEU A 10 1.37 23.80 -3.22
C LEU A 10 2.23 22.58 -2.90
N THR A 11 3.32 22.35 -3.66
CA THR A 11 4.27 21.26 -3.40
C THR A 11 4.92 21.43 -2.03
N HIS A 12 5.44 22.62 -1.71
CA HIS A 12 6.04 22.90 -0.40
C HIS A 12 5.04 22.82 0.76
N ILE A 13 3.81 23.30 0.57
CA ILE A 13 2.74 23.15 1.56
C ILE A 13 2.42 21.66 1.76
N SER A 14 2.23 20.91 0.68
CA SER A 14 1.93 19.46 0.77
C SER A 14 3.06 18.70 1.47
N PHE A 15 4.31 19.02 1.16
CA PHE A 15 5.50 18.43 1.77
C PHE A 15 5.60 18.79 3.26
N SER A 16 5.38 20.05 3.60
CA SER A 16 5.39 20.52 5.00
C SER A 16 4.30 19.84 5.84
N VAL A 17 3.07 19.76 5.32
CA VAL A 17 1.97 19.07 6.00
C VAL A 17 2.30 17.58 6.16
N VAL A 18 2.82 16.92 5.12
CA VAL A 18 3.21 15.51 5.20
C VAL A 18 4.34 15.30 6.20
N SER A 19 5.37 16.16 6.23
CA SER A 19 6.45 16.09 7.21
C SER A 19 5.92 16.23 8.64
N ILE A 20 4.98 17.15 8.88
CA ILE A 20 4.33 17.31 10.19
C ILE A 20 3.55 16.04 10.56
N VAL A 21 2.76 15.48 9.63
CA VAL A 21 2.01 14.24 9.88
C VAL A 21 2.95 13.05 10.16
N ILE A 22 4.09 12.92 9.45
CA ILE A 22 5.12 11.91 9.75
C ILE A 22 5.59 12.05 11.19
N THR A 23 5.95 13.27 11.60
CA THR A 23 6.44 13.50 12.96
C THR A 23 5.39 13.17 14.02
N ILE A 24 4.13 13.53 13.78
CA ILE A 24 3.02 13.17 14.69
C ILE A 24 2.87 11.64 14.75
N HIS A 25 2.96 10.94 13.61
CA HIS A 25 2.83 9.49 13.58
C HIS A 25 4.01 8.79 14.28
N LEU A 26 5.24 9.29 14.11
CA LEU A 26 6.42 8.80 14.82
C LEU A 26 6.34 9.07 16.33
N ILE A 27 5.88 10.26 16.74
CA ILE A 27 5.67 10.60 18.15
C ILE A 27 4.58 9.71 18.75
N THR A 28 3.48 9.48 18.04
CA THR A 28 2.40 8.58 18.48
C THR A 28 2.88 7.13 18.58
N LEU A 29 3.85 6.71 17.76
CA LEU A 29 4.47 5.40 17.85
C LEU A 29 5.42 5.27 19.05
N LEU A 30 6.08 6.37 19.45
CA LEU A 30 7.07 6.40 20.53
C LEU A 30 6.47 6.73 21.91
N VAL A 31 5.36 7.48 21.96
CA VAL A 31 4.70 7.95 23.18
C VAL A 31 3.27 7.43 23.21
N ASP A 32 2.93 6.64 24.24
CA ASP A 32 1.61 6.04 24.37
C ASP A 32 0.47 7.08 24.47
N GLU A 33 -0.54 6.89 23.61
CA GLU A 33 -1.93 7.38 23.65
C GLU A 33 -2.21 8.85 24.04
N ILE A 34 -1.72 9.82 23.26
CA ILE A 34 -2.34 11.15 23.23
C ILE A 34 -3.43 11.17 22.15
N VAL A 35 -4.70 10.95 22.55
CA VAL A 35 -5.88 10.90 21.66
C VAL A 35 -5.97 12.14 20.74
N GLY A 36 -5.57 13.32 21.24
CA GLY A 36 -5.58 14.56 20.45
C GLY A 36 -4.59 14.58 19.27
N LEU A 37 -3.47 13.83 19.35
CA LEU A 37 -2.50 13.74 18.25
C LEU A 37 -3.02 12.86 17.11
N TYR A 38 -3.76 11.80 17.42
CA TYR A 38 -4.39 10.94 16.42
C TYR A 38 -5.44 11.70 15.60
N ASP A 39 -6.34 12.42 16.28
CA ASP A 39 -7.35 13.25 15.61
C ASP A 39 -6.72 14.38 14.77
N SER A 40 -5.58 14.91 15.21
CA SER A 40 -4.80 15.89 14.44
C SER A 40 -4.18 15.26 13.18
N SER A 41 -3.62 14.05 13.29
CA SER A 41 -3.06 13.30 12.16
C SER A 41 -4.11 13.01 11.08
N GLU A 42 -5.30 12.57 11.47
CA GLU A 42 -6.42 12.29 10.54
C GLU A 42 -6.87 13.56 9.81
N LYS A 43 -6.99 14.70 10.52
CA LYS A 43 -7.28 16.00 9.89
C LYS A 43 -6.16 16.44 8.94
N GLY A 44 -4.90 16.19 9.32
CA GLY A 44 -3.73 16.42 8.49
C GLY A 44 -3.82 15.65 7.17
N MET A 45 -4.16 14.36 7.23
CA MET A 45 -4.35 13.53 6.03
C MET A 45 -5.46 14.08 5.11
N ILE A 46 -6.58 14.54 5.66
CA ILE A 46 -7.64 15.18 4.88
C ILE A 46 -7.12 16.47 4.20
N ALA A 47 -6.36 17.29 4.92
CA ALA A 47 -5.74 18.48 4.35
C ALA A 47 -4.75 18.13 3.23
N THR A 48 -3.93 17.09 3.40
CA THR A 48 -3.01 16.62 2.34
C THR A 48 -3.75 16.19 1.09
N PHE A 49 -4.89 15.51 1.23
CA PHE A 49 -5.72 15.12 0.09
C PHE A 49 -6.18 16.34 -0.71
N PHE A 50 -6.68 17.39 -0.05
CA PHE A 50 -7.10 18.62 -0.73
C PHE A 50 -5.92 19.39 -1.36
N CYS A 51 -4.74 19.36 -0.75
CA CYS A 51 -3.55 19.96 -1.36
C CYS A 51 -3.11 19.18 -2.62
N ILE A 52 -3.10 17.85 -2.56
CA ILE A 52 -2.69 17.01 -3.69
C ILE A 52 -3.71 17.09 -4.83
N THR A 53 -5.01 17.12 -4.54
CA THR A 53 -6.04 17.35 -5.59
C THR A 53 -5.84 18.71 -6.24
N GLY A 54 -5.59 19.76 -5.45
CA GLY A 54 -5.27 21.08 -5.97
C GLY A 54 -4.08 21.05 -6.91
N LEU A 55 -3.00 20.34 -6.55
CA LEU A 55 -1.78 20.24 -7.35
C LEU A 55 -2.03 19.55 -8.68
N LEU A 56 -2.74 18.42 -8.67
CA LEU A 56 -3.09 17.68 -9.89
C LEU A 56 -3.99 18.52 -10.81
N VAL A 57 -4.98 19.24 -10.25
CA VAL A 57 -5.87 20.11 -11.02
C VAL A 57 -5.12 21.29 -11.61
N THR A 58 -4.23 21.95 -10.86
CA THR A 58 -3.44 23.07 -11.38
C THR A 58 -2.49 22.61 -12.49
N ARG A 59 -1.89 21.42 -12.35
CA ARG A 59 -1.05 20.83 -13.41
C ARG A 59 -1.85 20.45 -14.65
N TRP A 60 -3.04 19.87 -14.48
CA TRP A 60 -3.91 19.57 -15.62
C TRP A 60 -4.23 20.84 -16.42
N ILE A 61 -4.65 21.92 -15.74
CA ILE A 61 -4.98 23.18 -16.42
C ILE A 61 -3.74 23.77 -17.13
N TYR A 62 -2.55 23.65 -16.54
CA TYR A 62 -1.31 24.21 -17.09
C TYR A 62 -0.77 23.43 -18.29
N LEU A 63 -0.78 22.10 -18.22
CA LEU A 63 -0.21 21.21 -19.24
C LEU A 63 -1.21 20.88 -20.37
N GLY A 64 -2.51 21.09 -20.14
CA GLY A 64 -3.56 20.77 -21.12
C GLY A 64 -3.84 19.28 -21.31
N HIS A 65 -3.08 18.41 -20.62
CA HIS A 65 -3.29 16.97 -20.55
C HIS A 65 -3.38 16.51 -19.09
N PHE A 66 -3.86 15.30 -18.87
CA PHE A 66 -3.94 14.73 -17.52
C PHE A 66 -2.52 14.41 -17.00
N PRO A 67 -2.20 14.75 -15.74
CA PRO A 67 -0.86 14.61 -15.18
C PRO A 67 -0.59 13.15 -14.75
N LEU A 68 -0.29 12.29 -15.73
CA LEU A 68 0.15 10.90 -15.55
C LEU A 68 1.34 10.54 -16.45
N SER A 69 1.97 11.56 -17.04
CA SER A 69 2.92 11.37 -18.13
C SER A 69 4.30 10.94 -17.65
N ASP A 70 4.72 11.45 -16.50
CA ASP A 70 6.02 11.17 -15.89
C ASP A 70 5.89 10.32 -14.61
N LEU A 71 6.99 9.67 -14.23
CA LEU A 71 7.11 8.91 -12.99
C LEU A 71 6.78 9.78 -11.78
N TYR A 72 7.23 11.05 -11.73
CA TYR A 72 6.87 11.99 -10.68
C TYR A 72 5.35 12.20 -10.59
N GLU A 73 4.70 12.49 -11.71
CA GLU A 73 3.24 12.71 -11.76
C GLU A 73 2.48 11.45 -11.35
N SER A 74 2.94 10.29 -11.81
CA SER A 74 2.35 9.00 -11.46
C SER A 74 2.47 8.66 -9.97
N LEU A 75 3.56 9.07 -9.30
CA LEU A 75 3.76 8.89 -7.87
C LEU A 75 2.88 9.81 -7.03
N ILE A 76 2.70 11.06 -7.45
CA ILE A 76 1.74 11.97 -6.82
C ILE A 76 0.32 11.42 -6.97
N PHE A 77 -0.03 10.89 -8.14
CA PHE A 77 -1.32 10.24 -8.35
C PHE A 77 -1.48 8.95 -7.53
N LEU A 78 -0.41 8.19 -7.31
CA LEU A 78 -0.39 7.05 -6.40
C LEU A 78 -0.63 7.48 -4.94
N SER A 79 0.04 8.53 -4.48
CA SER A 79 -0.16 9.15 -3.16
C SER A 79 -1.59 9.66 -2.97
N TRP A 80 -2.15 10.31 -4.00
CA TRP A 80 -3.55 10.73 -4.05
C TRP A 80 -4.50 9.54 -3.90
N SER A 81 -4.22 8.43 -4.58
CA SER A 81 -5.01 7.20 -4.52
C SER A 81 -4.99 6.58 -3.11
N PHE A 82 -3.83 6.53 -2.45
CA PHE A 82 -3.76 6.08 -1.04
C PHE A 82 -4.54 7.00 -0.10
N SER A 83 -4.51 8.31 -0.35
CA SER A 83 -5.25 9.30 0.44
C SER A 83 -6.77 9.12 0.29
N ILE A 84 -7.26 8.77 -0.90
CA ILE A 84 -8.68 8.40 -1.11
C ILE A 84 -9.05 7.16 -0.31
N ILE A 85 -8.24 6.10 -0.41
CA ILE A 85 -8.48 4.83 0.30
C ILE A 85 -8.53 5.07 1.82
N HIS A 86 -7.71 5.99 2.34
CA HIS A 86 -7.70 6.40 3.74
C HIS A 86 -8.99 7.13 4.17
N ILE A 87 -9.48 8.07 3.36
CA ILE A 87 -10.63 8.93 3.68
C ILE A 87 -11.97 8.20 3.63
N ILE A 88 -12.14 7.20 2.76
CA ILE A 88 -13.41 6.45 2.63
C ILE A 88 -13.88 5.84 3.98
N PRO A 89 -13.01 5.11 4.73
CA PRO A 89 -13.23 4.68 6.11
C PRO A 89 -13.66 5.79 7.08
N TYR A 90 -13.03 6.96 7.00
CA TYR A 90 -13.22 8.07 7.93
C TYR A 90 -14.66 8.60 7.90
N PHE A 91 -15.23 8.76 6.71
CA PHE A 91 -16.61 9.21 6.54
C PHE A 91 -17.66 8.23 7.09
N LYS A 92 -17.35 6.94 7.13
CA LYS A 92 -18.27 5.92 7.68
C LYS A 92 -18.24 5.83 9.21
N LYS A 93 -17.49 6.70 9.91
CA LYS A 93 -17.35 6.77 11.39
C LYS A 93 -17.05 5.43 12.08
N HIS A 94 -16.50 4.45 11.35
CA HIS A 94 -16.02 3.22 11.96
C HIS A 94 -14.58 3.44 12.43
N LYS A 95 -14.27 3.08 13.68
CA LYS A 95 -12.88 2.99 14.17
C LYS A 95 -12.15 1.98 13.27
N ASN A 96 -11.41 2.49 12.30
CA ASN A 96 -10.88 1.68 11.22
C ASN A 96 -9.36 1.68 11.31
N HIS A 97 -8.83 0.51 11.65
CA HIS A 97 -7.40 0.22 11.69
C HIS A 97 -6.70 0.27 10.32
N LEU A 98 -7.47 0.50 9.25
CA LEU A 98 -6.97 0.81 7.92
C LEU A 98 -6.10 2.05 7.90
N SER A 99 -6.46 3.08 8.68
CA SER A 99 -5.73 4.34 8.76
C SER A 99 -4.25 4.17 9.09
N ALA A 100 -3.95 3.23 9.99
CA ALA A 100 -2.60 2.93 10.45
C ALA A 100 -1.67 2.40 9.33
N ILE A 101 -2.23 1.85 8.26
CA ILE A 101 -1.46 1.32 7.12
C ILE A 101 -1.50 2.29 5.95
N THR A 102 -2.66 2.89 5.66
CA THR A 102 -2.84 3.78 4.51
C THR A 102 -2.11 5.11 4.70
N ALA A 103 -2.10 5.67 5.91
CA ALA A 103 -1.48 6.97 6.16
C ALA A 103 0.06 6.93 5.95
N PRO A 104 0.82 5.99 6.56
CA PRO A 104 2.25 5.87 6.27
C PRO A 104 2.55 5.59 4.79
N SER A 105 1.70 4.81 4.11
CA SER A 105 1.88 4.50 2.69
C SER A 105 1.77 5.74 1.80
N ALA A 106 0.70 6.54 1.98
CA ALA A 106 0.50 7.79 1.25
C ALA A 106 1.67 8.76 1.46
N ILE A 107 2.04 8.92 2.73
CA ILE A 107 3.12 9.78 3.18
C ILE A 107 4.48 9.37 2.61
N PHE A 108 4.80 8.07 2.63
CA PHE A 108 6.03 7.54 2.07
C PHE A 108 6.12 7.81 0.57
N THR A 109 5.03 7.56 -0.17
CA THR A 109 5.00 7.84 -1.61
C THR A 109 5.10 9.34 -1.93
N GLN A 110 4.46 10.20 -1.13
CA GLN A 110 4.56 11.64 -1.29
C GLN A 110 5.97 12.15 -0.98
N GLY A 111 6.57 11.66 0.11
CA GLY A 111 7.92 12.00 0.52
C GLY A 111 8.96 11.55 -0.51
N PHE A 112 8.76 10.37 -1.12
CA PHE A 112 9.60 9.90 -2.22
C PHE A 112 9.44 10.79 -3.47
N ALA A 113 8.20 11.09 -3.88
CA ALA A 113 7.92 11.97 -5.02
C ALA A 113 8.55 13.36 -4.87
N THR A 114 8.48 13.94 -3.68
CA THR A 114 9.02 15.27 -3.37
C THR A 114 10.50 15.28 -3.00
N SER A 115 11.11 14.11 -2.80
CA SER A 115 12.54 14.01 -2.57
C SER A 115 13.28 14.49 -3.82
N GLY A 116 14.36 15.26 -3.63
CA GLY A 116 15.17 15.80 -4.73
C GLY A 116 15.86 14.76 -5.62
N LEU A 117 15.63 13.46 -5.36
CA LEU A 117 16.06 12.36 -6.20
C LEU A 117 15.30 12.33 -7.55
N LEU A 118 14.07 12.86 -7.60
CA LEU A 118 13.23 12.92 -8.80
C LEU A 118 13.18 14.30 -9.46
N THR A 119 13.81 15.31 -8.86
CA THR A 119 13.84 16.68 -9.43
C THR A 119 14.69 16.79 -10.69
N GLU A 120 15.63 15.86 -10.94
CA GLU A 120 16.40 15.84 -12.19
C GLU A 120 15.59 15.32 -13.40
N MET A 121 14.48 14.62 -13.17
CA MET A 121 13.57 14.14 -14.22
C MET A 121 12.48 15.17 -14.62
N HIS A 122 12.51 16.39 -14.07
CA HIS A 122 11.51 17.45 -14.34
C HIS A 122 11.52 17.99 -15.78
N GLN A 123 12.36 17.46 -16.67
CA GLN A 123 12.30 17.82 -18.08
C GLN A 123 11.15 17.07 -18.73
N SER A 124 10.04 17.79 -18.87
CA SER A 124 8.91 17.47 -19.72
C SER A 124 9.42 17.18 -21.14
N GLU A 125 9.78 15.92 -21.39
CA GLU A 125 9.96 15.43 -22.75
C GLU A 125 8.62 15.59 -23.47
N ILE A 126 8.69 16.20 -24.64
CA ILE A 126 7.54 16.45 -25.52
C ILE A 126 6.83 15.12 -25.72
N LEU A 127 5.58 15.03 -25.24
CA LEU A 127 4.82 13.78 -25.26
C LEU A 127 4.77 13.24 -26.68
N VAL A 128 5.16 11.97 -26.83
CA VAL A 128 5.01 11.20 -28.07
C VAL A 128 3.51 11.20 -28.44
N PRO A 129 3.12 11.42 -29.72
CA PRO A 129 1.72 11.56 -30.15
C PRO A 129 0.74 10.46 -29.70
N ALA A 130 1.25 9.27 -29.34
CA ALA A 130 0.46 8.16 -28.78
C ALA A 130 -0.20 8.45 -27.42
N LEU A 131 0.24 9.50 -26.71
CA LEU A 131 -0.30 9.92 -25.40
C LEU A 131 -1.59 10.76 -25.46
N GLN A 132 -2.10 11.08 -26.65
CA GLN A 132 -3.30 11.90 -26.82
C GLN A 132 -4.62 11.11 -26.85
N SER A 133 -4.57 9.78 -26.75
CA SER A 133 -5.77 8.95 -26.80
C SER A 133 -6.47 8.89 -25.43
N GLN A 134 -7.81 8.89 -25.46
CA GLN A 134 -8.63 8.73 -24.26
C GLN A 134 -8.41 7.35 -23.59
N TRP A 135 -8.03 6.34 -24.37
CA TRP A 135 -7.74 5.00 -23.88
C TRP A 135 -6.50 4.94 -23.00
N LEU A 136 -5.43 5.68 -23.35
CA LEU A 136 -4.25 5.73 -22.50
C LEU A 136 -4.55 6.35 -21.14
N MET A 137 -5.36 7.42 -21.12
CA MET A 137 -5.76 8.06 -19.86
C MET A 137 -6.50 7.08 -18.95
N MET A 138 -7.44 6.32 -19.53
CA MET A 138 -8.18 5.28 -18.81
C MET A 138 -7.25 4.16 -18.34
N HIS A 139 -6.35 3.69 -19.22
CA HIS A 139 -5.37 2.66 -18.91
C HIS A 139 -4.49 3.06 -17.71
N VAL A 140 -3.76 4.17 -17.81
CA VAL A 140 -2.76 4.53 -16.79
C VAL A 140 -3.45 4.89 -15.46
N SER A 141 -4.56 5.65 -15.49
CA SER A 141 -5.28 5.99 -14.26
C SER A 141 -5.82 4.75 -13.54
N MET A 142 -6.38 3.80 -14.28
CA MET A 142 -6.94 2.58 -13.71
C MET A 142 -5.86 1.61 -13.23
N MET A 143 -4.72 1.54 -13.93
CA MET A 143 -3.56 0.77 -13.48
C MET A 143 -3.02 1.32 -12.14
N VAL A 144 -2.82 2.64 -12.02
CA VAL A 144 -2.29 3.22 -10.77
C VAL A 144 -3.30 3.11 -9.62
N LEU A 145 -4.60 3.31 -9.86
CA LEU A 145 -5.64 3.07 -8.86
C LEU A 145 -5.70 1.59 -8.43
N GLY A 146 -5.56 0.68 -9.37
CA GLY A 146 -5.47 -0.76 -9.11
C GLY A 146 -4.27 -1.10 -8.24
N TYR A 147 -3.08 -0.60 -8.58
CA TYR A 147 -1.87 -0.81 -7.78
C TYR A 147 -1.97 -0.19 -6.38
N ALA A 148 -2.54 1.01 -6.21
CA ALA A 148 -2.76 1.60 -4.90
C ALA A 148 -3.64 0.71 -4.01
N ALA A 149 -4.76 0.22 -4.54
CA ALA A 149 -5.64 -0.68 -3.82
C ALA A 149 -4.95 -2.02 -3.50
N LEU A 150 -4.28 -2.64 -4.47
CA LEU A 150 -3.58 -3.92 -4.27
C LEU A 150 -2.42 -3.80 -3.25
N LEU A 151 -1.65 -2.72 -3.28
CA LEU A 151 -0.61 -2.42 -2.29
C LEU A 151 -1.21 -2.24 -0.89
N CYS A 152 -2.26 -1.44 -0.76
CA CYS A 152 -2.93 -1.24 0.52
C CYS A 152 -3.49 -2.56 1.07
N GLY A 153 -4.19 -3.32 0.23
CA GLY A 153 -4.82 -4.58 0.62
C GLY A 153 -3.79 -5.66 0.99
N SER A 154 -2.68 -5.74 0.26
CA SER A 154 -1.58 -6.67 0.56
C SER A 154 -0.81 -6.28 1.82
N LEU A 155 -0.60 -4.99 2.11
CA LEU A 155 -0.05 -4.53 3.39
C LEU A 155 -0.91 -4.96 4.58
N LEU A 156 -2.25 -4.94 4.46
CA LEU A 156 -3.13 -5.49 5.49
C LEU A 156 -2.93 -7.00 5.68
N SER A 157 -2.75 -7.76 4.59
CA SER A 157 -2.44 -9.19 4.66
C SER A 157 -1.07 -9.45 5.30
N VAL A 158 -0.07 -8.62 5.01
CA VAL A 158 1.26 -8.68 5.66
C VAL A 158 1.13 -8.41 7.16
N ALA A 159 0.38 -7.38 7.55
CA ALA A 159 0.11 -7.09 8.96
C ALA A 159 -0.55 -8.29 9.67
N LEU A 160 -1.54 -8.91 9.02
CA LEU A 160 -2.17 -10.14 9.51
C LEU A 160 -1.13 -11.25 9.72
N LEU A 161 -0.27 -11.50 8.73
CA LEU A 161 0.76 -12.54 8.78
C LEU A 161 1.75 -12.30 9.93
N VAL A 162 2.19 -11.07 10.14
CA VAL A 162 3.07 -10.68 11.24
C VAL A 162 2.40 -10.94 12.60
N ILE A 163 1.10 -10.64 12.73
CA ILE A 163 0.34 -10.88 13.96
C ILE A 163 0.19 -12.38 14.22
N THR A 164 -0.06 -13.19 13.19
CA THR A 164 -0.18 -14.65 13.33
C THR A 164 1.17 -15.29 13.64
N PHE A 165 2.25 -14.90 12.95
CA PHE A 165 3.57 -15.49 13.15
C PHE A 165 4.15 -15.18 14.55
N ARG A 166 3.89 -13.96 15.07
CA ARG A 166 4.24 -13.62 16.45
C ARG A 166 3.53 -14.54 17.47
N GLN A 167 2.33 -15.03 17.15
CA GLN A 167 1.63 -15.99 18.01
C GLN A 167 2.33 -17.34 18.03
N ASP A 168 2.69 -17.86 16.86
CA ASP A 168 3.33 -19.17 16.75
C ASP A 168 4.66 -19.18 17.49
N ILE A 169 5.46 -18.12 17.36
CA ILE A 169 6.70 -17.94 18.15
C ILE A 169 6.40 -17.92 19.65
N ARG A 170 5.35 -17.22 20.09
CA ARG A 170 5.01 -17.14 21.52
C ARG A 170 4.55 -18.48 22.09
N ILE A 171 3.80 -19.26 21.31
CA ILE A 171 3.39 -20.62 21.67
C ILE A 171 4.63 -21.53 21.73
N LEU A 172 5.52 -21.45 20.73
CA LEU A 172 6.76 -22.21 20.68
C LEU A 172 7.66 -21.92 21.90
N CYS A 173 7.88 -20.65 22.24
CA CYS A 173 8.67 -20.25 23.41
C CYS A 173 8.03 -20.70 24.73
N LYS A 174 6.69 -20.67 24.84
CA LYS A 174 5.98 -21.14 26.04
C LYS A 174 6.12 -22.65 26.21
N ASN A 175 6.11 -23.42 25.12
CA ASN A 175 6.37 -24.87 25.17
C ASN A 175 7.82 -25.18 25.58
N ASN A 176 8.81 -24.42 25.09
CA ASN A 176 10.21 -24.62 25.50
C ASN A 176 10.43 -24.28 26.98
N HIS A 177 9.74 -23.28 27.53
CA HIS A 177 9.81 -22.98 28.97
C HIS A 177 9.06 -24.03 29.83
N PHE A 178 8.05 -24.70 29.29
CA PHE A 178 7.42 -25.86 29.94
C PHE A 178 8.36 -27.08 29.95
N LEU A 179 9.10 -27.30 28.86
CA LEU A 179 10.11 -28.35 28.78
C LEU A 179 11.29 -28.09 29.74
N ASN A 180 11.75 -26.84 29.87
CA ASN A 180 12.84 -26.50 30.80
C ASN A 180 12.45 -26.56 32.29
N LYS A 181 11.14 -26.60 32.60
CA LYS A 181 10.64 -26.77 33.97
C LYS A 181 10.47 -28.24 34.39
N SER A 182 10.68 -29.18 33.46
CA SER A 182 10.58 -30.62 33.73
C SER A 182 11.88 -31.25 34.24
N PHE A 183 12.96 -30.46 34.41
CA PHE A 183 14.28 -30.91 34.85
C PHE A 183 14.74 -30.29 36.18
N SER A 184 13.83 -30.14 37.14
CA SER A 184 14.21 -29.95 38.55
C SER A 184 13.50 -31.00 39.40
N PHE A 185 14.16 -32.15 39.50
CA PHE A 185 13.86 -33.18 40.47
C PHE A 185 14.44 -32.71 41.80
N ASP A 186 13.60 -32.13 42.67
CA ASP A 186 13.88 -32.02 44.10
C ASP A 186 12.55 -31.99 44.86
N GLU A 187 12.24 -33.16 45.42
CA GLU A 187 11.62 -33.44 46.72
C GLU A 187 10.46 -32.56 47.27
N ILE A 188 9.27 -33.18 47.28
CA ILE A 188 8.34 -33.34 48.42
C ILE A 188 8.08 -32.11 49.33
N GLN A 189 6.88 -31.53 49.24
CA GLN A 189 6.00 -31.37 50.43
C GLN A 189 4.53 -31.11 50.04
N TYR A 190 3.65 -31.87 50.68
CA TYR A 190 2.19 -31.83 50.55
C TYR A 190 1.58 -30.61 51.26
N MET A 191 0.38 -30.26 50.77
CA MET A 191 -0.70 -29.50 51.41
C MET A 191 -0.72 -27.96 51.37
N ASN A 192 -1.82 -27.51 50.75
CA ASN A 192 -2.67 -26.39 51.16
C ASN A 192 -2.29 -24.97 50.69
N LYS A 193 -2.75 -24.62 49.50
CA LYS A 193 -3.34 -23.29 49.28
C LYS A 193 -4.37 -23.33 48.17
N GLY A 194 -5.64 -23.33 48.57
CA GLY A 194 -6.78 -23.17 47.69
C GLY A 194 -6.76 -21.83 46.95
N ASN A 195 -7.52 -21.80 45.86
CA ASN A 195 -7.99 -20.62 45.13
C ASN A 195 -6.91 -19.67 44.63
N ASN A 196 -6.47 -19.89 43.38
CA ASN A 196 -6.05 -18.81 42.44
C ASN A 196 -5.78 -19.30 40.99
N VAL A 197 -6.14 -20.54 40.63
CA VAL A 197 -5.89 -21.06 39.26
C VAL A 197 -6.97 -20.62 38.25
N LEU A 198 -8.14 -20.15 38.72
CA LEU A 198 -9.28 -19.84 37.86
C LEU A 198 -9.33 -18.39 37.32
N GLN A 199 -8.44 -17.50 37.77
CA GLN A 199 -8.46 -16.10 37.35
C GLN A 199 -7.61 -15.82 36.08
N ASN A 200 -6.62 -16.67 35.78
CA ASN A 200 -5.76 -16.49 34.61
C ASN A 200 -6.32 -17.10 33.32
N THR A 201 -7.29 -18.01 33.40
CA THR A 201 -7.93 -18.62 32.22
C THR A 201 -8.93 -17.69 31.55
N SER A 202 -9.64 -16.86 32.32
CA SER A 202 -10.60 -15.88 31.78
C SER A 202 -9.90 -14.72 31.07
N PHE A 203 -8.79 -14.20 31.62
CA PHE A 203 -8.06 -13.07 31.02
C PHE A 203 -7.34 -13.45 29.71
N LEU A 204 -6.85 -14.70 29.60
CA LEU A 204 -6.31 -15.24 28.35
C LEU A 204 -7.40 -15.45 27.29
N SER A 205 -8.62 -15.83 27.68
CA SER A 205 -9.72 -16.02 26.73
C SER A 205 -10.26 -14.70 26.16
N VAL A 206 -10.40 -13.66 26.99
CA VAL A 206 -10.89 -12.33 26.57
C VAL A 206 -9.89 -11.63 25.64
N ARG A 207 -8.57 -11.72 25.92
CA ARG A 207 -7.54 -11.16 25.03
C ARG A 207 -7.48 -11.89 23.68
N ASN A 208 -7.75 -13.20 23.67
CA ASN A 208 -7.85 -13.95 22.42
C ASN A 208 -9.10 -13.57 21.60
N TYR A 209 -10.21 -13.22 22.25
CA TYR A 209 -11.45 -12.80 21.57
C TYR A 209 -11.29 -11.49 20.79
N TYR A 210 -10.84 -10.42 21.44
CA TYR A 210 -10.64 -9.12 20.76
C TYR A 210 -9.61 -9.21 19.63
N ARG A 211 -8.56 -10.02 19.83
CA ARG A 211 -7.55 -10.25 18.80
C ARG A 211 -8.09 -11.05 17.62
N ALA A 212 -8.91 -12.08 17.85
CA ALA A 212 -9.55 -12.84 16.78
C ALA A 212 -10.49 -11.95 15.97
N GLN A 213 -11.29 -11.11 16.64
CA GLN A 213 -12.15 -10.12 15.99
C GLN A 213 -11.33 -9.13 15.14
N PHE A 214 -10.20 -8.66 15.67
CA PHE A 214 -9.29 -7.76 14.95
C PHE A 214 -8.67 -8.41 13.70
N ILE A 215 -8.18 -9.66 13.82
CA ILE A 215 -7.63 -10.42 12.69
C ILE A 215 -8.70 -10.60 11.61
N GLN A 216 -9.93 -10.95 12.00
CA GLN A 216 -11.05 -11.10 11.06
C GLN A 216 -11.41 -9.77 10.39
N GLN A 217 -11.36 -8.65 11.10
CA GLN A 217 -11.61 -7.33 10.54
C GLN A 217 -10.52 -6.94 9.53
N LEU A 218 -9.24 -7.14 9.86
CA LEU A 218 -8.13 -6.92 8.93
C LEU A 218 -8.27 -7.79 7.67
N ASP A 219 -8.61 -9.06 7.86
CA ASP A 219 -8.79 -10.01 6.76
C ASP A 219 -9.91 -9.58 5.80
N HIS A 220 -11.06 -9.18 6.36
CA HIS A 220 -12.20 -8.72 5.60
C HIS A 220 -11.92 -7.43 4.81
N TRP A 221 -11.23 -6.49 5.43
CA TRP A 221 -10.81 -5.26 4.76
C TRP A 221 -9.77 -5.55 3.68
N SER A 222 -8.79 -6.40 3.95
CA SER A 222 -7.79 -6.84 2.97
C SER A 222 -8.45 -7.44 1.74
N TYR A 223 -9.36 -8.40 1.93
CA TYR A 223 -10.10 -9.03 0.85
C TYR A 223 -10.90 -8.04 0.00
N ARG A 224 -11.62 -7.11 0.64
CA ARG A 224 -12.42 -6.09 -0.07
C ARG A 224 -11.55 -5.13 -0.89
N VAL A 225 -10.46 -4.65 -0.30
CA VAL A 225 -9.55 -3.71 -0.97
C VAL A 225 -8.80 -4.41 -2.10
N ILE A 226 -8.34 -5.65 -1.92
CA ILE A 226 -7.70 -6.44 -2.99
C ILE A 226 -8.70 -6.73 -4.11
N SER A 227 -9.94 -7.10 -3.79
CA SER A 227 -10.98 -7.36 -4.81
C SER A 227 -11.25 -6.11 -5.66
N LEU A 228 -11.33 -4.93 -5.01
CA LEU A 228 -11.50 -3.65 -5.72
C LEU A 228 -10.28 -3.33 -6.59
N GLY A 229 -9.07 -3.53 -6.07
CA GLY A 229 -7.84 -3.34 -6.83
C GLY A 229 -7.71 -4.28 -8.02
N PHE A 230 -8.17 -5.53 -7.88
CA PHE A 230 -8.19 -6.50 -8.98
C PHE A 230 -9.15 -6.07 -10.10
N LEU A 231 -10.34 -5.56 -9.76
CA LEU A 231 -11.27 -5.00 -10.76
C LEU A 231 -10.63 -3.84 -11.51
N PHE A 232 -9.96 -2.94 -10.80
CA PHE A 232 -9.24 -1.84 -11.43
C PHE A 232 -8.12 -2.35 -12.34
N LEU A 233 -7.27 -3.25 -11.84
CA LEU A 233 -6.21 -3.86 -12.64
C LEU A 233 -6.74 -4.53 -13.91
N THR A 234 -7.87 -5.26 -13.84
CA THR A 234 -8.48 -5.88 -15.04
C THR A 234 -8.87 -4.86 -16.09
N ILE A 235 -9.53 -3.77 -15.68
CA ILE A 235 -9.96 -2.71 -16.58
C ILE A 235 -8.74 -1.97 -17.15
N GLY A 236 -7.70 -1.78 -16.33
CA GLY A 236 -6.41 -1.22 -16.75
C GLY A 236 -5.75 -2.06 -17.84
N ILE A 237 -5.61 -3.38 -17.64
CA ILE A 237 -4.99 -4.27 -18.64
C ILE A 237 -5.82 -4.31 -19.94
N LEU A 238 -7.15 -4.41 -19.85
CA LEU A 238 -8.02 -4.43 -21.02
C LEU A 238 -7.96 -3.13 -21.84
N SER A 239 -8.03 -1.97 -21.17
CA SER A 239 -7.90 -0.68 -21.84
C SER A 239 -6.48 -0.46 -22.41
N GLY A 240 -5.45 -1.01 -21.75
CA GLY A 240 -4.08 -1.03 -22.25
C GLY A 240 -3.92 -1.81 -23.53
N ALA A 241 -4.54 -2.99 -23.63
CA ALA A 241 -4.51 -3.79 -24.85
C ALA A 241 -5.19 -3.07 -26.04
N VAL A 242 -6.31 -2.39 -25.80
CA VAL A 242 -6.98 -1.57 -26.83
C VAL A 242 -6.07 -0.43 -27.29
N TRP A 243 -5.44 0.28 -26.35
CA TRP A 243 -4.49 1.34 -26.66
C TRP A 243 -3.26 0.82 -27.43
N ALA A 244 -2.69 -0.32 -27.04
CA ALA A 244 -1.54 -0.91 -27.71
C ALA A 244 -1.84 -1.22 -29.18
N ASN A 245 -3.06 -1.69 -29.47
CA ASN A 245 -3.50 -1.92 -30.85
C ASN A 245 -3.64 -0.61 -31.65
N GLU A 246 -4.12 0.47 -31.02
CA GLU A 246 -4.19 1.79 -31.67
C GLU A 246 -2.79 2.40 -31.90
N ALA A 247 -1.85 2.20 -30.97
CA ALA A 247 -0.52 2.80 -31.02
C ALA A 247 0.47 2.02 -31.89
N TRP A 248 0.46 0.69 -31.82
CA TRP A 248 1.46 -0.19 -32.43
C TRP A 248 0.87 -1.27 -33.35
N GLY A 249 -0.45 -1.34 -33.51
CA GLY A 249 -1.11 -2.32 -34.37
C GLY A 249 -1.15 -3.75 -33.80
N SER A 250 -0.81 -3.93 -32.52
CA SER A 250 -0.85 -5.21 -31.81
C SER A 250 -1.41 -5.02 -30.40
N TYR A 251 -2.24 -5.95 -29.92
CA TYR A 251 -2.84 -5.89 -28.58
C TYR A 251 -1.87 -6.21 -27.45
N TRP A 252 -0.78 -6.92 -27.73
CA TRP A 252 0.17 -7.40 -26.71
C TRP A 252 1.49 -7.77 -27.35
N ASN A 253 2.60 -7.26 -26.81
CA ASN A 253 3.94 -7.46 -27.35
C ASN A 253 4.89 -8.18 -26.40
N TRP A 254 4.41 -8.64 -25.22
CA TRP A 254 5.22 -9.32 -24.21
C TRP A 254 6.39 -8.49 -23.72
N ASP A 255 6.23 -7.16 -23.70
CA ASP A 255 7.18 -6.25 -23.10
C ASP A 255 7.33 -6.58 -21.60
N PRO A 256 8.49 -6.30 -20.98
CA PRO A 256 8.68 -6.55 -19.55
C PRO A 256 7.54 -5.96 -18.69
N LYS A 257 7.06 -4.74 -18.99
CA LYS A 257 5.95 -4.14 -18.23
C LYS A 257 4.65 -4.92 -18.37
N GLU A 258 4.31 -5.33 -19.58
CA GLU A 258 3.13 -6.14 -19.88
C GLU A 258 3.21 -7.49 -19.19
N THR A 259 4.37 -8.16 -19.25
CA THR A 259 4.57 -9.46 -18.59
C THR A 259 4.43 -9.37 -17.07
N TRP A 260 5.03 -8.37 -16.43
CA TRP A 260 4.92 -8.17 -14.99
C TRP A 260 3.50 -7.75 -14.57
N ALA A 261 2.79 -6.97 -15.39
CA ALA A 261 1.38 -6.66 -15.17
C ALA A 261 0.51 -7.94 -15.23
N PHE A 262 0.78 -8.85 -16.17
CA PHE A 262 0.08 -10.14 -16.24
C PHE A 262 0.43 -11.07 -15.06
N ILE A 263 1.69 -11.09 -14.60
CA ILE A 263 2.11 -11.84 -13.42
C ILE A 263 1.41 -11.32 -12.16
N THR A 264 1.38 -9.99 -11.95
CA THR A 264 0.65 -9.40 -10.81
C THR A 264 -0.83 -9.77 -10.85
N TRP A 265 -1.47 -9.65 -12.02
CA TRP A 265 -2.85 -10.04 -12.21
C TRP A 265 -3.10 -11.51 -11.84
N THR A 266 -2.24 -12.41 -12.30
CA THR A 266 -2.35 -13.86 -12.04
C THR A 266 -2.23 -14.16 -10.54
N ILE A 267 -1.33 -13.50 -9.81
CA ILE A 267 -1.14 -13.73 -8.38
C ILE A 267 -2.34 -13.27 -7.57
N PHE A 268 -2.93 -12.12 -7.91
CA PHE A 268 -4.15 -11.67 -7.24
C PHE A 268 -5.38 -12.48 -7.65
N ALA A 269 -5.41 -13.03 -8.87
CA ALA A 269 -6.42 -14.02 -9.25
C ALA A 269 -6.29 -15.30 -8.41
N ILE A 270 -5.07 -15.81 -8.20
CA ILE A 270 -4.80 -16.95 -7.30
C ILE A 270 -5.22 -16.60 -5.86
N TYR A 271 -4.92 -15.39 -5.38
CA TYR A 271 -5.37 -14.92 -4.07
C TYR A 271 -6.91 -15.02 -3.94
N LEU A 272 -7.66 -14.45 -4.89
CA LEU A 272 -9.14 -14.50 -4.85
C LEU A 272 -9.67 -15.93 -5.00
N HIS A 273 -9.02 -16.75 -5.81
CA HIS A 273 -9.36 -18.16 -5.95
C HIS A 273 -9.15 -18.93 -4.64
N THR A 274 -8.02 -18.71 -3.95
CA THR A 274 -7.74 -19.33 -2.66
C THR A 274 -8.78 -18.97 -1.60
N ARG A 275 -9.37 -17.76 -1.68
CA ARG A 275 -10.43 -17.29 -0.77
C ARG A 275 -11.79 -17.91 -1.02
N THR A 276 -12.04 -18.39 -2.23
CA THR A 276 -13.30 -19.07 -2.56
C THR A 276 -13.36 -20.46 -1.94
N ASN A 277 -12.20 -21.11 -1.80
CA ASN A 277 -12.08 -22.44 -1.20
C ASN A 277 -12.04 -22.34 0.33
N LYS A 278 -13.15 -22.69 1.00
CA LYS A 278 -13.27 -22.67 2.48
C LYS A 278 -12.21 -23.49 3.23
N ASN A 279 -11.58 -24.46 2.56
CA ASN A 279 -10.55 -25.32 3.14
C ASN A 279 -9.16 -24.66 3.17
N LEU A 280 -8.93 -23.60 2.39
CA LEU A 280 -7.67 -22.87 2.42
C LEU A 280 -7.68 -21.88 3.58
N GLN A 281 -6.70 -22.05 4.47
CA GLN A 281 -6.56 -21.22 5.66
C GLN A 281 -6.22 -19.78 5.27
N VAL A 282 -6.69 -18.83 6.09
CA VAL A 282 -6.43 -17.38 5.99
C VAL A 282 -4.93 -17.07 5.85
N THR A 283 -4.07 -17.88 6.49
CA THR A 283 -2.61 -17.80 6.43
C THR A 283 -2.06 -17.99 5.01
N ASN A 284 -2.53 -19.02 4.28
CA ASN A 284 -2.07 -19.30 2.92
C ASN A 284 -2.41 -18.15 1.97
N SER A 285 -3.61 -17.59 2.11
CA SER A 285 -4.01 -16.46 1.28
C SER A 285 -3.24 -15.19 1.65
N ALA A 286 -2.93 -14.96 2.93
CA ALA A 286 -2.08 -13.85 3.34
C ALA A 286 -0.65 -13.95 2.77
N ILE A 287 -0.08 -15.16 2.67
CA ILE A 287 1.22 -15.40 2.02
C ILE A 287 1.16 -15.01 0.54
N VAL A 288 0.13 -15.43 -0.20
CA VAL A 288 -0.03 -15.07 -1.62
C VAL A 288 -0.14 -13.56 -1.80
N ALA A 289 -0.92 -12.88 -0.96
CA ALA A 289 -1.01 -11.42 -0.99
C ALA A 289 0.34 -10.74 -0.68
N SER A 290 1.12 -11.27 0.26
CA SER A 290 2.45 -10.72 0.57
C SER A 290 3.46 -10.89 -0.58
N MET A 291 3.36 -11.99 -1.34
CA MET A 291 4.15 -12.17 -2.57
C MET A 291 3.72 -11.17 -3.65
N GLY A 292 2.40 -10.94 -3.78
CA GLY A 292 1.85 -9.92 -4.67
C GLY A 292 2.36 -8.50 -4.36
N PHE A 293 2.52 -8.15 -3.08
CA PHE A 293 3.09 -6.85 -2.67
C PHE A 293 4.47 -6.60 -3.30
N LEU A 294 5.38 -7.56 -3.19
CA LEU A 294 6.74 -7.44 -3.74
C LEU A 294 6.73 -7.29 -5.27
N ILE A 295 5.84 -8.04 -5.93
CA ILE A 295 5.78 -8.08 -7.39
C ILE A 295 5.20 -6.78 -7.96
N ILE A 296 4.29 -6.11 -7.25
CA ILE A 296 3.84 -4.78 -7.66
C ILE A 296 5.01 -3.78 -7.69
N TRP A 297 5.90 -3.80 -6.69
CA TRP A 297 7.08 -2.92 -6.68
C TRP A 297 8.03 -3.22 -7.85
N ILE A 298 8.23 -4.49 -8.19
CA ILE A 298 9.01 -4.89 -9.36
C ILE A 298 8.35 -4.38 -10.65
N CYS A 299 7.02 -4.52 -10.78
CA CYS A 299 6.29 -4.06 -11.95
C CYS A 299 6.32 -2.53 -12.09
N TYR A 300 6.14 -1.80 -10.99
CA TYR A 300 5.99 -0.34 -10.98
C TYR A 300 7.33 0.39 -11.05
N PHE A 301 8.34 -0.04 -10.28
CA PHE A 301 9.69 0.57 -10.29
C PHE A 301 10.70 -0.25 -11.08
N GLY A 302 10.76 -1.57 -10.84
CA GLY A 302 11.81 -2.43 -11.37
C GLY A 302 11.90 -2.40 -12.90
N VAL A 303 10.77 -2.43 -13.61
CA VAL A 303 10.79 -2.38 -15.08
C VAL A 303 11.17 -1.00 -15.63
N ASN A 304 10.83 0.08 -14.91
CA ASN A 304 11.27 1.43 -15.28
C ASN A 304 12.80 1.58 -15.14
N LEU A 305 13.39 0.96 -14.10
CA LEU A 305 14.84 0.96 -13.88
C LEU A 305 15.62 0.20 -14.96
N LEU A 306 15.02 -0.85 -15.52
CA LEU A 306 15.67 -1.70 -16.52
C LEU A 306 15.78 -1.02 -17.89
N GLY A 307 15.01 0.03 -18.17
CA GLY A 307 15.12 0.80 -19.42
C GLY A 307 14.71 0.05 -20.69
N ILE A 308 14.13 -1.15 -20.57
CA ILE A 308 13.83 -2.05 -21.69
C ILE A 308 12.32 -2.07 -21.95
N GLY A 309 11.93 -1.77 -23.20
CA GLY A 309 10.54 -1.86 -23.68
C GLY A 309 9.95 -0.50 -24.08
N LEU A 310 8.87 -0.53 -24.86
CA LEU A 310 8.23 0.66 -25.45
C LEU A 310 7.55 1.57 -24.42
N HIS A 311 7.52 1.14 -23.17
CA HIS A 311 6.86 1.81 -22.06
C HIS A 311 7.84 2.43 -21.04
N SER A 312 9.16 2.39 -21.26
CA SER A 312 10.12 2.94 -20.31
C SER A 312 10.27 4.45 -20.49
N TYR A 313 9.75 5.25 -19.54
CA TYR A 313 9.79 6.72 -19.56
C TYR A 313 10.77 7.32 -18.54
N GLY A 314 11.55 6.48 -17.83
CA GLY A 314 12.38 6.92 -16.69
C GLY A 314 13.58 6.02 -16.45
N ALA A 315 14.33 5.70 -17.51
CA ALA A 315 15.59 5.00 -17.35
C ALA A 315 16.58 5.95 -16.65
N PHE A 316 17.19 5.50 -15.54
CA PHE A 316 18.36 6.17 -15.00
C PHE A 316 19.45 6.06 -16.07
N THR A 317 19.78 7.19 -16.69
CA THR A 317 21.04 7.29 -17.43
C THR A 317 22.14 7.14 -16.39
N LEU A 318 22.59 5.89 -16.19
CA LEU A 318 23.89 5.65 -15.61
C LEU A 318 24.87 6.33 -16.55
N THR A 319 25.26 7.55 -16.20
CA THR A 319 26.41 8.21 -16.79
C THR A 319 27.59 7.29 -16.53
N SER A 320 27.88 6.44 -17.51
CA SER A 320 29.15 5.74 -17.58
C SER A 320 30.21 6.80 -17.88
N ASN A 321 30.64 7.51 -16.84
CA ASN A 321 31.88 8.26 -16.89
C ASN A 321 33.01 7.24 -16.99
N LEU A 322 33.41 6.95 -18.24
CA LEU A 322 34.73 6.42 -18.58
C LEU A 322 35.45 7.44 -19.45
#